data_AF-A0A2C6BII2-F1
#
_entry.id   AF-A0A2C6BII2-F1
#
_cell.length_a   1.000
_cell.length_b   1.000
_cell.length_c   1.000
_cell.angle_alpha   90.00
_cell.angle_beta   90.00
_cell.angle_gamma   90.00
#
_symmetry.space_group_name_H-M   'P 1'
#
loop_
_entity.id
_entity.type
_entity.pdbx_description
1 polymer ?
#
loop_
_entity_poly.entity_id
_entity_poly.type
_entity_poly.pdbx_seq_one_letter_code
_entity_poly.pdbx_strand_id
1 'polypeptide(L)' 'MSTIKINMPFEKWVEVQKEFQEVNEMLSDNEKLDFEKYKYCSSYGRLLCHLYLIKTGTIKTLKEPEFYNKKGV' A
#
# COMPACT_ATOMS: atom_id res chain seq x y z
N MET A 1 11.31 -14.10 -17.78
CA MET A 1 10.59 -13.59 -16.60
C MET A 1 11.48 -12.57 -15.92
N SER A 2 11.08 -11.30 -15.89
CA SER A 2 11.84 -10.29 -15.14
C SER A 2 11.60 -10.50 -13.66
N THR A 3 12.64 -10.85 -12.92
CA THR A 3 12.61 -10.90 -11.46
C THR A 3 12.34 -9.47 -10.96
N ILE A 4 11.13 -9.22 -10.46
CA ILE A 4 10.81 -7.96 -9.79
C ILE A 4 11.67 -7.92 -8.52
N LYS A 5 12.73 -7.11 -8.56
CA LYS A 5 13.57 -6.88 -7.38
C LYS A 5 12.77 -6.01 -6.43
N ILE A 6 12.17 -6.65 -5.43
CA ILE A 6 11.46 -5.98 -4.35
C ILE A 6 12.51 -5.20 -3.57
N ASN A 7 12.53 -3.88 -3.71
CA ASN A 7 13.47 -3.00 -3.01
C ASN A 7 12.95 -2.59 -1.61
N MET A 8 11.89 -3.22 -1.11
CA MET A 8 11.32 -2.91 0.19
C MET A 8 12.05 -3.72 1.28
N PRO A 9 12.64 -3.07 2.30
CA PRO A 9 13.16 -3.78 3.47
C PRO A 9 12.05 -4.56 4.18
N PHE A 10 12.36 -5.72 4.75
CA PHE A 10 11.37 -6.58 5.42
C PHE A 10 10.60 -5.84 6.53
N GLU A 11 11.28 -5.02 7.33
CA GLU A 11 10.63 -4.20 8.37
C GLU A 11 9.55 -3.27 7.79
N LYS A 12 9.82 -2.66 6.64
CA LYS A 12 8.87 -1.80 5.93
C LYS A 12 7.73 -2.60 5.32
N TRP A 13 7.99 -3.83 4.90
CA TRP A 13 6.95 -4.73 4.43
C TRP A 13 5.97 -5.10 5.54
N VAL A 14 6.49 -5.42 6.74
CA VAL A 14 5.67 -5.69 7.93
C VAL A 14 4.86 -4.45 8.33
N GLU A 15 5.47 -3.27 8.29
CA GLU A 15 4.78 -2.00 8.55
C GLU A 15 3.60 -1.78 7.59
N VAL A 16 3.82 -1.95 6.28
CA VAL A 16 2.75 -1.84 5.28
C VAL A 16 1.65 -2.86 5.55
N GLN A 17 2.00 -4.12 5.84
CA GLN A 17 1.00 -5.16 6.14
C GLN A 17 0.11 -4.76 7.32
N LYS A 18 0.70 -4.24 8.41
CA LYS A 18 -0.03 -3.77 9.59
C LYS A 18 -0.95 -2.60 9.26
N GLU A 19 -0.46 -1.63 8.48
CA GLU A 19 -1.27 -0.48 8.06
C GLU A 19 -2.48 -0.90 7.22
N PHE A 20 -2.33 -1.88 6.34
CA PHE A 20 -3.45 -2.46 5.58
C PHE A 20 -4.48 -3.14 6.49
N GLN A 21 -4.04 -3.88 7.51
CA GLN A 21 -4.95 -4.50 8.48
C GLN A 21 -5.75 -3.42 9.23
N GLU A 22 -5.08 -2.39 9.77
CA GLU A 22 -5.74 -1.32 10.51
C GLU A 22 -6.71 -0.52 9.64
N VAL A 23 -6.37 -0.23 8.38
CA VAL A 23 -7.31 0.42 7.44
C VAL A 23 -8.51 -0.49 7.18
N ASN A 24 -8.30 -1.79 6.95
CA ASN A 24 -9.38 -2.74 6.65
C ASN A 24 -10.32 -3.00 7.83
N GLU A 25 -9.87 -2.78 9.07
CA GLU A 25 -10.73 -2.82 10.26
C GLU A 25 -11.67 -1.60 10.33
N MET A 26 -11.30 -0.48 9.70
CA MET A 26 -12.12 0.74 9.65
C MET A 26 -13.08 0.78 8.46
N LEU A 27 -12.78 0.02 7.41
CA LEU A 27 -13.55 0.01 6.16
C LEU A 27 -14.65 -1.06 6.19
N SER A 28 -15.74 -0.78 5.46
CA SER A 28 -16.78 -1.77 5.19
C SER A 28 -16.22 -2.95 4.37
N ASP A 29 -16.83 -4.13 4.46
CA ASP A 29 -16.33 -5.34 3.77
C ASP A 29 -16.14 -5.17 2.26
N ASN A 30 -16.97 -4.34 1.62
CA ASN A 30 -16.91 -4.02 0.19
C ASN A 30 -15.85 -2.97 -0.18
N GLU A 31 -15.27 -2.29 0.81
CA GLU A 31 -14.26 -1.23 0.63
C GLU A 31 -12.86 -1.70 1.03
N LYS A 32 -12.73 -2.92 1.59
CA LYS A 32 -11.46 -3.48 2.02
C LYS A 32 -10.43 -3.49 0.90
N LEU A 33 -9.24 -3.04 1.25
CA LEU A 33 -8.08 -2.96 0.39
C LEU A 33 -7.36 -4.31 0.35
N ASP A 34 -6.93 -4.70 -0.85
CA ASP A 34 -6.22 -5.95 -1.09
C ASP A 34 -4.71 -5.75 -0.98
N PHE A 35 -4.14 -6.10 0.17
CA PHE A 35 -2.69 -6.03 0.42
C PHE A 35 -1.86 -6.81 -0.61
N GLU A 36 -2.35 -7.95 -1.11
CA GLU A 36 -1.59 -8.80 -2.03
C GLU A 36 -1.29 -8.10 -3.36
N LYS A 37 -2.14 -7.16 -3.78
CA LYS A 37 -1.88 -6.30 -4.95
C LYS A 37 -0.74 -5.32 -4.73
N TYR A 38 -0.49 -4.91 -3.49
CA TYR A 38 0.46 -3.85 -3.17
C TYR A 38 1.76 -4.33 -2.50
N LYS A 39 1.83 -5.60 -2.07
CA LYS A 39 2.98 -6.16 -1.32
C LYS A 39 4.35 -6.05 -2.01
N TYR A 40 4.37 -5.86 -3.34
CA TYR A 40 5.60 -5.70 -4.14
C TYR A 40 5.80 -4.28 -4.67
N CYS A 41 5.04 -3.30 -4.17
CA CYS A 41 5.19 -1.91 -4.59
C CYS A 41 6.57 -1.36 -4.22
N SER A 42 7.25 -0.72 -5.17
CA SER A 42 8.60 -0.18 -4.93
C SER A 42 8.59 1.10 -4.07
N SER A 43 7.54 1.93 -4.17
CA SER A 43 7.36 3.16 -3.41
C SER A 43 6.50 2.94 -2.16
N TYR A 44 7.04 2.20 -1.19
CA TYR A 44 6.33 1.90 0.07
C TYR A 44 6.04 3.16 0.91
N GLY A 45 6.91 4.18 0.89
CA GLY A 45 6.66 5.42 1.61
C GLY A 45 5.42 6.18 1.11
N ARG A 46 5.19 6.17 -0.20
CA ARG A 46 3.99 6.76 -0.81
C ARG A 46 2.74 5.95 -0.50
N LEU A 47 2.87 4.62 -0.50
CA LEU A 47 1.79 3.71 -0.12
C LEU A 47 1.37 3.92 1.34
N LEU A 48 2.32 3.99 2.27
CA LEU A 48 2.07 4.28 3.69
C LEU A 48 1.37 5.63 3.88
N CYS A 49 1.83 6.66 3.18
CA CYS A 49 1.18 7.98 3.22
C CYS A 49 -0.29 7.92 2.78
N HIS A 50 -0.59 7.22 1.69
CA HIS A 50 -1.97 7.09 1.23
C HIS A 50 -2.84 6.24 2.18
N LEU A 51 -2.30 5.18 2.79
CA LEU A 51 -3.00 4.42 3.84
C LEU A 51 -3.35 5.33 5.03
N TYR A 52 -2.43 6.18 5.47
CA TYR A 52 -2.69 7.17 6.51
C TYR A 52 -3.76 8.20 6.09
N LEU A 53 -3.75 8.66 4.83
CA LEU A 53 -4.79 9.55 4.31
C LEU A 53 -6.17 8.88 4.28
N ILE A 54 -6.24 7.55 4.11
CA ILE A 54 -7.50 6.80 4.24
C ILE A 54 -7.93 6.75 5.70
N LYS A 55 -7.03 6.40 6.64
CA LYS A 55 -7.34 6.38 8.08
C LYS A 55 -7.88 7.73 8.59
N THR A 56 -7.35 8.83 8.08
CA THR A 56 -7.79 10.19 8.45
C THR A 56 -9.02 10.68 7.69
N GLY A 57 -9.59 9.88 6.78
CA GLY A 57 -10.76 10.23 5.98
C GLY A 57 -10.50 11.26 4.87
N THR A 58 -9.23 11.53 4.54
CA THR A 58 -8.85 12.51 3.51
C THR A 58 -9.08 11.95 2.10
N ILE A 59 -8.78 10.67 1.89
CA ILE A 59 -9.05 9.98 0.62
C ILE A 59 -9.82 8.69 0.90
N LYS A 60 -10.56 8.19 -0.09
CA LYS A 60 -11.41 6.99 0.07
C LYS A 60 -10.77 5.70 -0.45
N THR A 61 -9.81 5.80 -1.38
CA THR A 61 -9.23 4.64 -2.06
C THR A 61 -7.74 4.84 -2.36
N LEU A 62 -7.02 3.73 -2.51
CA LEU A 62 -5.66 3.73 -3.04
C LEU A 62 -5.66 3.91 -4.56
N LYS A 63 -4.53 4.40 -5.10
CA LYS A 63 -4.23 4.32 -6.53
C LYS A 63 -3.85 2.89 -6.93
N GLU A 64 -3.88 2.58 -8.23
CA GLU A 64 -3.42 1.29 -8.75
C GLU A 64 -1.95 0.99 -8.40
N PRO A 65 -1.54 -0.29 -8.26
CA PRO A 65 -0.17 -0.67 -7.90
C PRO A 65 0.91 -0.05 -8.81
N GLU A 66 0.65 0.13 -10.11
CA GLU A 66 1.56 0.74 -11.07
C GLU A 66 1.97 2.15 -10.66
N PHE A 67 1.08 2.89 -10.00
CA PHE A 67 1.37 4.23 -9.49
C PHE A 67 2.46 4.22 -8.42
N TYR A 68 2.45 3.21 -7.55
CA TYR A 68 3.46 3.04 -6.50
C TYR A 68 4.72 2.34 -7.01
N ASN A 69 4.70 1.82 -8.24
CA ASN A 69 5.86 1.22 -8.88
C ASN A 69 6.67 2.20 -9.74
N LYS A 70 6.07 3.32 -10.14
CA LYS A 70 6.77 4.38 -10.87
C LYS A 70 7.86 5.00 -9.98
N LYS A 71 9.12 4.86 -10.39
CA LYS A 71 10.17 5.78 -9.94
C LYS A 71 9.74 7.17 -10.36
N GLY A 72 9.75 8.13 -9.43
CA GLY A 72 9.56 9.54 -9.79
C GLY A 72 10.49 9.87 -10.94
N VAL A 73 9.94 10.46 -12.00
CA VAL A 73 10.73 11.10 -13.06
C VAL A 73 11.46 12.29 -12.45
#